data_AF-A0A3D3NQ98-F1
#
_entry.id   AF-A0A3D3NQ98-F1
#
_cell.length_a   1.000
_cell.length_b   1.000
_cell.length_c   1.000
_cell.angle_alpha   90.00
_cell.angle_beta   90.00
_cell.angle_gamma   90.00
#
_symmetry.space_group_name_H-M   'P 1'
#
loop_
_entity.id
_entity.type
_entity.pdbx_description
1 polymer ?
#
loop_
_entity_poly.entity_id
_entity_poly.type
_entity_poly.pdbx_seq_one_letter_code
_entity_poly.pdbx_strand_id
1 'polypeptide(L)'
;MKPLICASCLLTLLASCSAPAPQKPPQVAGQPVPDRNVVLDFTKRYNLEYREGDETRKIQNCRIQGYTGEAVRDATGALSKSYYGDFGRWLVLELADGRLACLPGSRVSYLEESRR
;
A
#
# COMPACT_ATOMS: atom_id res chain seq x y z
N MET A 1 -2.18 -80.47 4.68
CA MET A 1 -3.44 -79.69 4.60
C MET A 1 -3.10 -78.23 4.34
N LYS A 2 -4.00 -77.48 3.67
CA LYS A 2 -3.88 -76.04 3.30
C LYS A 2 -3.80 -75.14 4.55
N PRO A 3 -3.56 -73.81 4.47
CA PRO A 3 -3.32 -72.94 3.30
C PRO A 3 -1.82 -72.49 3.24
N LEU A 4 -1.34 -71.44 2.57
CA LEU A 4 -1.92 -70.27 1.87
C LEU A 4 -1.17 -69.98 0.55
N ILE A 5 -1.80 -69.21 -0.35
CA ILE A 5 -1.14 -68.25 -1.24
C ILE A 5 -1.44 -66.88 -0.64
N CYS A 6 -0.43 -66.07 -0.32
CA CYS A 6 -0.64 -64.67 -0.02
C CYS A 6 0.22 -63.83 -0.96
N ALA A 7 -0.37 -63.50 -2.10
CA ALA A 7 0.13 -62.41 -2.93
C ALA A 7 -0.11 -61.09 -2.18
N SER A 8 0.79 -60.77 -1.28
CA SER A 8 1.07 -59.39 -0.89
C SER A 8 1.88 -58.81 -2.05
N CYS A 9 1.21 -58.37 -3.13
CA CYS A 9 0.81 -56.95 -3.24
C CYS A 9 1.95 -56.10 -2.68
N LEU A 10 2.84 -55.56 -3.53
CA LEU A 10 2.59 -54.30 -4.24
C LEU A 10 2.07 -53.17 -3.32
N LEU A 11 2.32 -53.29 -2.01
CA LEU A 11 2.01 -52.32 -0.99
C LEU A 11 3.00 -51.16 -1.11
N THR A 12 2.53 -50.18 -1.87
CA THR A 12 2.76 -48.76 -1.59
C THR A 12 4.22 -48.33 -1.59
N LEU A 13 4.88 -48.64 -2.71
CA LEU A 13 5.91 -47.77 -3.32
C LEU A 13 5.28 -46.48 -3.91
N LEU A 14 4.20 -46.00 -3.28
CA LEU A 14 3.33 -44.92 -3.73
C LEU A 14 3.19 -43.88 -2.62
N ALA A 15 3.58 -42.66 -2.97
CA ALA A 15 3.15 -41.43 -2.32
C ALA A 15 3.59 -41.16 -0.87
N SER A 16 4.89 -41.31 -0.57
CA SER A 16 5.58 -40.27 0.24
C SER A 16 5.86 -39.01 -0.59
N CYS A 17 4.86 -38.57 -1.36
CA CYS A 17 4.80 -37.23 -1.90
C CYS A 17 4.03 -36.38 -0.88
N SER A 18 4.69 -36.05 0.22
CA SER A 18 4.20 -34.95 1.07
C SER A 18 4.31 -33.67 0.26
N ALA A 19 3.23 -33.31 -0.44
CA ALA A 19 3.09 -31.99 -1.04
C ALA A 19 3.39 -30.97 0.07
N PRO A 20 4.35 -30.04 -0.13
CA PRO A 20 4.63 -29.03 0.88
C PRO A 20 3.35 -28.26 1.17
N ALA A 21 3.02 -28.09 2.46
CA ALA A 21 1.78 -27.42 2.85
C ALA A 21 1.70 -26.03 2.19
N PRO A 22 0.56 -25.65 1.57
CA PRO A 22 0.46 -24.37 0.90
C PRO A 22 0.82 -23.23 1.85
N GLN A 23 1.86 -22.44 1.50
CA GLN A 23 2.21 -21.27 2.29
C GLN A 23 1.05 -20.28 2.26
N LYS A 24 0.55 -19.91 3.44
CA LYS A 24 -0.49 -18.89 3.56
C LYS A 24 0.07 -17.54 3.09
N PRO A 25 -0.70 -16.74 2.33
CA PRO A 25 -0.25 -15.40 1.98
C PRO A 25 0.03 -14.57 3.25
N PRO A 26 1.13 -13.80 3.30
CA PRO A 26 1.53 -13.02 4.48
C PRO A 26 0.48 -11.96 4.80
N GLN A 27 0.37 -11.48 6.04
CA GLN A 27 -0.70 -10.56 6.47
C GLN A 27 -0.23 -9.26 7.14
N VAL A 28 -0.97 -8.16 6.93
CA VAL A 28 -0.93 -6.86 7.63
C VAL A 28 -2.17 -6.75 8.52
N ALA A 29 -2.00 -6.47 9.82
CA ALA A 29 -3.11 -6.31 10.78
C ALA A 29 -4.16 -7.46 10.78
N GLY A 30 -3.76 -8.68 10.38
CA GLY A 30 -4.64 -9.85 10.24
C GLY A 30 -5.25 -10.06 8.83
N GLN A 31 -4.89 -9.27 7.83
CA GLN A 31 -5.36 -9.38 6.44
C GLN A 31 -4.21 -9.60 5.44
N PRO A 32 -4.33 -10.45 4.41
CA PRO A 32 -3.22 -10.71 3.49
C PRO A 32 -2.68 -9.46 2.76
N VAL A 33 -1.35 -9.35 2.66
CA VAL A 33 -0.62 -8.33 1.89
C VAL A 33 -0.96 -8.51 0.40
N PRO A 34 -1.33 -7.45 -0.34
CA PRO A 34 -1.60 -7.55 -1.78
C PRO A 34 -0.31 -7.66 -2.62
N ASP A 35 -0.35 -8.46 -3.69
CA ASP A 35 0.80 -8.77 -4.56
C ASP A 35 1.31 -7.63 -5.46
N ARG A 36 0.84 -6.39 -5.27
CA ARG A 36 1.06 -5.27 -6.21
C ARG A 36 1.49 -3.99 -5.51
N ASN A 37 2.49 -3.32 -6.08
CA ASN A 37 2.87 -1.96 -5.70
C ASN A 37 1.90 -0.95 -6.35
N VAL A 38 1.27 -0.09 -5.56
CA VAL A 38 0.37 0.96 -6.04
C VAL A 38 1.05 2.31 -5.87
N VAL A 39 1.45 2.91 -6.99
CA VAL A 39 2.04 4.26 -7.03
C VAL A 39 0.94 5.29 -7.24
N LEU A 40 1.01 6.42 -6.53
CA LEU A 40 0.10 7.56 -6.77
C LEU A 40 0.40 8.18 -8.14
N ASP A 41 -0.66 8.38 -8.93
CA ASP A 41 -0.59 8.96 -10.26
C ASP A 41 -0.90 10.45 -10.18
N PHE A 42 0.16 11.27 -10.15
CA PHE A 42 0.07 12.73 -10.07
C PHE A 42 -0.65 13.39 -11.27
N THR A 43 -0.96 12.65 -12.34
CA THR A 43 -1.80 13.17 -13.44
C THR A 43 -3.28 13.17 -13.09
N LYS A 44 -3.70 12.36 -12.10
CA LYS A 44 -5.09 12.19 -11.68
C LYS A 44 -5.54 13.19 -10.62
N ARG A 45 -6.86 13.24 -10.43
CA ARG A 45 -7.50 13.95 -9.32
C ARG A 45 -7.94 12.97 -8.23
N TYR A 46 -7.99 13.46 -7.01
CA TYR A 46 -8.18 12.73 -5.77
C TYR A 46 -9.20 13.44 -4.88
N ASN A 47 -9.91 12.69 -4.04
CA ASN A 47 -10.57 13.24 -2.87
C ASN A 47 -9.67 13.01 -1.66
N LEU A 48 -9.55 14.02 -0.82
CA LEU A 48 -8.65 14.06 0.32
C LEU A 48 -9.43 14.45 1.57
N GLU A 49 -9.24 13.71 2.65
CA GLU A 49 -9.72 14.11 3.98
C GLU A 49 -8.53 14.47 4.87
N TYR A 50 -8.69 15.53 5.65
CA TYR A 50 -7.67 16.01 6.58
C TYR A 50 -8.27 16.53 7.88
N ARG A 51 -7.45 16.54 8.93
CA ARG A 51 -7.83 17.09 10.24
C ARG A 51 -7.42 18.55 10.38
N GLU A 52 -8.34 19.40 10.83
CA GLU A 52 -8.09 20.79 11.19
C GLU A 52 -8.54 21.03 12.64
N GLY A 53 -7.60 20.90 13.57
CA GLY A 53 -7.95 20.72 14.97
C GLY A 53 -8.72 19.40 15.15
N ASP A 54 -9.88 19.47 15.78
CA ASP A 54 -10.76 18.33 15.98
C ASP A 54 -11.69 18.04 14.78
N GLU A 55 -11.83 18.98 13.83
CA GLU A 55 -12.67 18.82 12.64
C GLU A 55 -12.00 17.92 11.59
N THR A 56 -12.81 17.09 10.90
CA THR A 56 -12.41 16.45 9.64
C THR A 56 -12.98 17.24 8.47
N ARG A 57 -12.11 17.70 7.58
CA ARG A 57 -12.47 18.46 6.37
C ARG A 57 -12.14 17.66 5.12
N LYS A 58 -12.86 17.94 4.03
CA LYS A 58 -12.72 17.23 2.74
C LYS A 58 -12.39 18.20 1.61
N ILE A 59 -11.48 17.81 0.73
CA ILE A 59 -11.19 18.48 -0.53
C ILE A 59 -11.52 17.47 -1.65
N GLN A 60 -12.48 17.81 -2.49
CA GLN A 60 -12.89 16.96 -3.61
C GLN A 60 -12.18 17.35 -4.90
N ASN A 61 -11.96 16.36 -5.77
CA ASN A 61 -11.47 16.57 -7.14
C ASN A 61 -10.18 17.42 -7.22
N CYS A 62 -9.24 17.21 -6.30
CA CYS A 62 -7.96 17.92 -6.25
C CYS A 62 -6.83 17.11 -6.89
N ARG A 63 -5.89 17.75 -7.59
CA ARG A 63 -4.68 17.09 -8.13
C ARG A 63 -3.50 17.36 -7.21
N ILE A 64 -2.76 16.32 -6.84
CA ILE A 64 -1.50 16.48 -6.11
C ILE A 64 -0.46 17.02 -7.09
N GLN A 65 0.04 18.23 -6.84
CA GLN A 65 1.07 18.87 -7.66
C GLN A 65 2.49 18.66 -7.12
N GLY A 66 2.62 18.30 -5.83
CA GLY A 66 3.90 18.03 -5.19
C GLY A 66 3.91 18.46 -3.73
N TYR A 67 5.05 18.98 -3.28
CA TYR A 67 5.25 19.51 -1.93
C TYR A 67 6.05 20.81 -1.97
N THR A 68 5.92 21.64 -0.93
CA THR A 68 6.76 22.84 -0.73
C THR A 68 8.14 22.49 -0.14
N GLY A 69 9.11 23.38 -0.34
CA GLY A 69 10.49 23.26 0.16
C GLY A 69 11.49 22.83 -0.91
N GLU A 70 12.78 23.10 -0.68
CA GLU A 70 13.87 22.77 -1.61
C GLU A 70 13.90 21.28 -1.96
N ALA A 71 14.43 20.90 -3.13
CA ALA A 71 14.56 19.50 -3.52
C ALA A 71 15.63 18.79 -2.66
N VAL A 72 15.27 18.37 -1.44
CA VAL A 72 16.13 17.59 -0.53
C VAL A 72 16.14 16.13 -0.98
N ARG A 73 16.72 15.96 -2.16
CA ARG A 73 17.54 14.80 -2.47
C ARG A 73 18.87 15.01 -1.76
N ASP A 74 19.35 14.01 -1.05
CA ASP A 74 20.73 13.99 -0.60
C ASP A 74 21.68 13.85 -1.81
N ALA A 75 22.99 13.83 -1.56
CA ALA A 75 24.00 13.69 -2.61
C ALA A 75 23.90 12.37 -3.42
N THR A 76 23.09 11.40 -2.97
CA THR A 76 22.81 10.13 -3.67
C THR A 76 21.48 10.14 -4.43
N GLY A 77 20.74 11.25 -4.41
CA GLY A 77 19.44 11.38 -5.05
C GLY A 77 18.26 10.92 -4.20
N ALA A 78 18.51 10.40 -2.99
CA ALA A 78 17.48 9.82 -2.11
C ALA A 78 16.76 10.89 -1.29
N LEU A 79 15.49 10.64 -0.97
CA LEU A 79 14.75 11.47 -0.01
C LEU A 79 15.43 11.32 1.36
N SER A 80 15.87 12.44 1.93
CA SER A 80 16.48 12.45 3.27
C SER A 80 15.58 11.75 4.29
N LYS A 81 16.17 10.93 5.17
CA LYS A 81 15.43 10.16 6.18
C LYS A 81 14.95 11.01 7.38
N SER A 82 15.28 12.30 7.43
CA SER A 82 14.92 13.22 8.52
C SER A 82 13.42 13.57 8.62
N TYR A 83 12.57 13.04 7.74
CA TYR A 83 11.24 13.58 7.44
C TYR A 83 10.05 12.95 8.20
N TYR A 84 10.28 11.99 9.10
CA TYR A 84 9.21 11.26 9.79
C TYR A 84 8.62 11.95 11.04
N GLY A 85 9.23 13.04 11.53
CA GLY A 85 8.80 13.73 12.76
C GLY A 85 7.79 14.85 12.51
N ASP A 86 8.19 15.85 11.72
CA ASP A 86 7.36 17.00 11.35
C ASP A 86 7.51 17.29 9.86
N PHE A 87 6.41 17.22 9.12
CA PHE A 87 6.38 17.68 7.73
C PHE A 87 6.38 19.21 7.70
N GLY A 88 7.57 19.81 7.81
CA GLY A 88 7.82 21.23 7.45
C GLY A 88 7.57 21.56 5.97
N ARG A 89 6.99 20.61 5.23
CA ARG A 89 6.63 20.66 3.82
C ARG A 89 5.13 20.45 3.70
N TRP A 90 4.49 21.39 3.02
CA TRP A 90 3.07 21.34 2.75
C TRP A 90 2.86 20.61 1.41
N LEU A 91 1.95 19.66 1.38
CA LEU A 91 1.41 19.05 0.16
C LEU A 91 0.75 20.17 -0.67
N VAL A 92 1.13 20.29 -1.94
CA VAL A 92 0.53 21.26 -2.87
C VAL A 92 -0.55 20.57 -3.68
N LEU A 93 -1.76 21.10 -3.61
CA LEU A 93 -2.96 20.61 -4.27
C LEU A 93 -3.46 21.66 -5.25
N GLU A 94 -3.78 21.26 -6.47
CA GLU A 94 -4.61 22.05 -7.36
C GLU A 94 -6.08 21.68 -7.14
N LEU A 95 -6.91 22.65 -6.80
CA LEU A 95 -8.33 22.49 -6.53
C LEU A 95 -9.13 22.31 -7.84
N ALA A 96 -10.43 22.04 -7.71
CA ALA A 96 -11.34 21.91 -8.86
C ALA A 96 -11.48 23.23 -9.67
N ASP A 97 -11.30 24.38 -9.03
CA ASP A 97 -11.33 25.72 -9.63
C ASP A 97 -9.96 26.20 -10.16
N GLY A 98 -8.95 25.32 -10.14
CA GLY A 98 -7.59 25.62 -10.60
C GLY A 98 -6.72 26.42 -9.61
N ARG A 99 -7.25 26.85 -8.46
CA ARG A 99 -6.42 27.48 -7.41
C ARG A 99 -5.50 26.45 -6.77
N LEU A 100 -4.35 26.92 -6.28
CA LEU A 100 -3.47 26.10 -5.45
C LEU A 100 -3.84 26.24 -3.97
N ALA A 101 -3.88 25.11 -3.27
CA ALA A 101 -3.96 25.02 -1.82
C ALA A 101 -2.72 24.27 -1.30
N CYS A 102 -2.22 24.70 -0.16
CA CYS A 102 -1.17 24.00 0.58
C CYS A 102 -1.79 23.35 1.82
N LEU A 103 -1.41 22.11 2.13
CA LEU A 103 -1.85 21.38 3.33
C LEU A 103 -0.66 20.69 4.03
N PRO A 104 -0.51 20.73 5.37
CA PRO A 104 0.51 19.94 6.06
C PRO A 104 0.28 18.43 5.84
N GLY A 105 1.29 17.71 5.35
CA GLY A 105 1.15 16.28 5.00
C GLY A 105 0.70 15.39 6.17
N SER A 106 1.13 15.72 7.40
CA SER A 106 0.71 15.04 8.64
C SER A 106 -0.77 15.12 8.96
N ARG A 107 -1.52 16.04 8.33
CA ARG A 107 -2.96 16.21 8.58
C ARG A 107 -3.84 15.35 7.66
N VAL A 108 -3.29 14.78 6.58
CA VAL A 108 -4.03 13.90 5.67
C VAL A 108 -4.38 12.59 6.37
N SER A 109 -5.67 12.35 6.58
CA SER A 109 -6.18 11.11 7.18
C SER A 109 -6.65 10.10 6.13
N TYR A 110 -7.03 10.56 4.94
CA TYR A 110 -7.53 9.71 3.86
C TYR A 110 -7.25 10.33 2.49
N LEU A 111 -6.99 9.47 1.49
CA LEU A 111 -6.78 9.85 0.10
C LEU A 111 -7.36 8.75 -0.81
N GLU A 112 -8.24 9.12 -1.72
CA GLU A 112 -8.83 8.22 -2.73
C GLU A 112 -8.77 8.84 -4.13
N GLU A 113 -8.67 8.03 -5.17
CA GLU A 113 -8.75 8.50 -6.55
C GLU A 113 -10.18 9.03 -6.83
N SER A 114 -10.28 10.27 -7.30
CA SER A 114 -11.58 10.89 -7.58
C SER A 114 -12.14 10.33 -8.88
N ARG A 115 -13.44 10.01 -8.86
CA ARG A 115 -14.19 9.75 -10.10
C ARG A 115 -14.32 11.06 -10.86
N ARG A 116 -14.07 11.03 -12.17
CA ARG A 116 -14.31 12.16 -13.08
C ARG A 116 -15.80 12.45 -13.21
#